data_AF-A0A433VQT3-F1
#
_entry.id   AF-A0A433VQT3-F1
#
_cell.length_a   1.000
_cell.length_b   1.000
_cell.length_c   1.000
_cell.angle_alpha   90.00
_cell.angle_beta   90.00
_cell.angle_gamma   90.00
#
_symmetry.space_group_name_H-M   'P 1'
#
loop_
_entity.id
_entity.type
_entity.pdbx_description
1 polymer ?
#
loop_
_entity_poly.entity_id
_entity_poly.type
_entity_poly.pdbx_seq_one_letter_code
_entity_poly.pdbx_strand_id
1 'polypeptide(L)'
;MLSEHLTITGITTLCQLHDINDPEFWQDFSDDKDIQIAVVRKSAELLQIMQKKLDENELYYATFSKRVKEVLNQFEQGQIQGAETLKKYEQIIRDMQASLGAHTNTSLNQKAYGILKILEAFQNEDNIQLEATAQAIDALYTSEAPSGWQLKEQLRKQLRQQVRTLVFKLGLSNWKDIPAKVEEYAIKHY
;
A
#
# COMPACT_ATOMS: atom_id res chain seq x y z
N MET A 1 -2.23 -23.37 26.10
CA MET A 1 -3.22 -22.52 26.82
C MET A 1 -2.64 -21.32 27.59
N LEU A 2 -1.41 -21.35 28.14
CA LEU A 2 -0.65 -20.11 28.45
C LEU A 2 0.79 -20.13 27.92
N SER A 3 1.27 -21.30 27.50
CA SER A 3 2.54 -21.56 26.83
C SER A 3 2.52 -21.35 25.31
N GLU A 4 1.37 -21.50 24.64
CA GLU A 4 1.21 -21.19 23.20
C GLU A 4 1.21 -19.69 22.89
N HIS A 5 0.93 -18.86 23.90
CA HIS A 5 1.01 -17.40 23.78
C HIS A 5 2.44 -16.87 23.89
N LEU A 6 3.39 -17.67 24.41
CA LEU A 6 4.80 -17.29 24.59
C LEU A 6 5.67 -17.57 23.34
N THR A 7 5.23 -18.45 22.43
CA THR A 7 5.91 -18.62 21.13
C THR A 7 5.65 -17.45 20.18
N ILE A 8 4.52 -16.76 20.38
CA ILE A 8 4.12 -15.56 19.62
C ILE A 8 5.05 -14.37 19.94
N THR A 9 5.67 -14.34 21.12
CA THR A 9 6.64 -13.31 21.52
C THR A 9 8.09 -13.67 21.22
N GLY A 10 8.44 -14.97 21.19
CA GLY A 10 9.80 -15.41 20.84
C GLY A 10 10.16 -15.24 19.36
N ILE A 11 9.18 -15.39 18.45
CA ILE A 11 9.40 -15.31 16.99
C ILE A 11 9.54 -13.87 16.50
N THR A 12 9.14 -12.87 17.30
CA THR A 12 9.36 -11.45 16.98
C THR A 12 10.87 -11.08 16.91
N THR A 13 11.76 -11.92 17.43
CA THR A 13 13.15 -11.54 17.71
C THR A 13 14.13 -11.74 16.55
N LEU A 14 13.80 -12.47 15.47
CA LEU A 14 14.72 -12.66 14.32
C LEU A 14 13.99 -12.78 12.97
N CYS A 15 12.94 -12.00 12.72
CA CYS A 15 12.49 -11.80 11.34
C CYS A 15 13.48 -10.86 10.65
N GLN A 16 14.43 -11.44 9.90
CA GLN A 16 15.14 -10.70 8.86
C GLN A 16 14.09 -10.23 7.86
N LEU A 17 13.99 -8.92 7.69
CA LEU A 17 13.00 -8.30 6.83
C LEU A 17 13.61 -8.17 5.45
N HIS A 18 13.25 -9.08 4.56
CA HIS A 18 13.70 -9.04 3.18
C HIS A 18 12.81 -8.09 2.37
N ASP A 19 13.39 -7.45 1.37
CA ASP A 19 12.59 -6.75 0.37
C ASP A 19 11.81 -7.77 -0.46
N ILE A 20 10.60 -7.42 -0.89
CA ILE A 20 9.75 -8.31 -1.71
C ILE A 20 10.42 -8.66 -3.06
N ASN A 21 11.38 -7.86 -3.51
CA ASN A 21 12.17 -8.12 -4.71
C ASN A 21 13.44 -8.95 -4.44
N ASP A 22 13.74 -9.27 -3.19
CA ASP A 22 14.88 -10.11 -2.81
C ASP A 22 14.56 -11.59 -3.11
N PRO A 23 15.42 -12.35 -3.83
CA PRO A 23 15.26 -13.79 -3.99
C PRO A 23 15.12 -14.56 -2.65
N GLU A 24 15.77 -14.11 -1.58
CA GLU A 24 15.67 -14.74 -0.25
C GLU A 24 14.25 -14.66 0.33
N PHE A 25 13.52 -13.59 0.00
CA PHE A 25 12.11 -13.45 0.39
C PHE A 25 11.24 -14.59 -0.15
N TRP A 26 11.57 -15.15 -1.32
CA TRP A 26 10.74 -16.17 -1.96
C TRP A 26 11.02 -17.58 -1.45
N GLN A 27 12.11 -17.79 -0.70
CA GLN A 27 12.56 -19.12 -0.29
C GLN A 27 11.64 -19.83 0.70
N ASP A 28 10.78 -19.14 1.45
CA ASP A 28 9.84 -19.82 2.37
C ASP A 28 8.50 -20.14 1.71
N PHE A 29 8.31 -19.81 0.43
CA PHE A 29 7.18 -20.25 -0.38
C PHE A 29 7.45 -21.59 -1.11
N SER A 30 8.64 -22.18 -0.96
CA SER A 30 9.00 -23.46 -1.58
C SER A 30 8.68 -24.68 -0.69
N ASP A 31 8.50 -25.84 -1.34
CA ASP A 31 7.92 -27.05 -0.72
C ASP A 31 8.86 -27.86 0.22
N ASP A 32 10.16 -27.51 0.31
CA ASP A 32 11.18 -28.32 1.01
C ASP A 32 11.34 -28.00 2.52
N LYS A 33 10.44 -27.19 3.11
CA LYS A 33 10.58 -26.69 4.49
C LYS A 33 9.44 -27.14 5.39
N ASP A 34 9.66 -27.03 6.70
CA ASP A 34 8.58 -27.14 7.69
C ASP A 34 7.55 -26.02 7.43
N ILE A 35 6.41 -26.41 6.87
CA ILE A 35 5.33 -25.53 6.44
C ILE A 35 4.84 -24.66 7.59
N GLN A 36 4.79 -25.18 8.82
CA GLN A 36 4.29 -24.41 9.96
C GLN A 36 5.28 -23.31 10.34
N ILE A 37 6.58 -23.61 10.36
CA ILE A 37 7.62 -22.62 10.62
C ILE A 37 7.63 -21.55 9.52
N ALA A 38 7.49 -21.96 8.25
CA ALA A 38 7.43 -21.07 7.10
C ALA A 38 6.24 -20.09 7.18
N VAL A 39 5.05 -20.59 7.52
CA VAL A 39 3.85 -19.76 7.69
C VAL A 39 4.04 -18.72 8.78
N VAL A 40 4.51 -19.12 9.96
CA VAL A 40 4.65 -18.18 11.08
C VAL A 40 5.69 -17.09 10.75
N ARG A 41 6.83 -17.47 10.16
CA ARG A 41 7.85 -16.50 9.74
C ARG A 41 7.32 -15.52 8.70
N LYS A 42 6.65 -16.03 7.64
CA LYS A 42 6.12 -15.17 6.58
C LYS A 42 4.96 -14.30 7.04
N SER A 43 4.13 -14.79 7.96
CA SER A 43 3.10 -13.97 8.59
C SER A 43 3.70 -12.75 9.29
N ALA A 44 4.74 -12.96 10.11
CA ALA A 44 5.41 -11.88 10.81
C ALA A 44 6.12 -10.90 9.87
N GLU A 45 6.85 -11.42 8.87
CA GLU A 45 7.54 -10.60 7.87
C GLU A 45 6.56 -9.77 7.03
N LEU A 46 5.47 -10.36 6.57
CA LEU A 46 4.44 -9.66 5.79
C LEU A 46 3.70 -8.61 6.60
N LEU A 47 3.40 -8.85 7.88
CA LEU A 47 2.80 -7.83 8.73
C LEU A 47 3.71 -6.62 8.88
N GLN A 48 5.03 -6.83 9.06
CA GLN A 48 5.99 -5.73 9.15
C GLN A 48 6.16 -5.00 7.81
N ILE A 49 6.24 -5.73 6.69
CA ILE A 49 6.33 -5.12 5.36
C ILE A 49 5.06 -4.30 5.09
N MET A 50 3.87 -4.86 5.34
CA MET A 50 2.61 -4.15 5.14
C MET A 50 2.51 -2.92 6.03
N GLN A 51 3.00 -2.95 7.26
CA GLN A 51 3.04 -1.76 8.12
C GLN A 51 3.90 -0.66 7.51
N LYS A 52 5.14 -0.98 7.09
CA LYS A 52 6.02 -0.02 6.40
C LYS A 52 5.37 0.52 5.13
N LYS A 53 4.71 -0.34 4.35
CA LYS A 53 4.01 0.05 3.13
C LYS A 53 2.78 0.92 3.42
N LEU A 54 2.05 0.70 4.50
CA LEU A 54 0.96 1.59 4.91
C LEU A 54 1.47 2.97 5.33
N ASP A 55 2.62 3.02 6.03
CA ASP A 55 3.27 4.29 6.37
C ASP A 55 3.71 5.05 5.13
N GLU A 56 4.13 4.33 4.08
CA GLU A 56 4.31 4.87 2.73
C GLU A 56 2.93 5.31 2.19
N ASN A 57 2.09 4.42 1.66
CA ASN A 57 0.83 4.79 1.01
C ASN A 57 -0.36 3.99 1.56
N GLU A 58 -0.96 4.50 2.64
CA GLU A 58 -2.08 3.87 3.32
C GLU A 58 -3.24 3.54 2.37
N LEU A 59 -3.64 4.47 1.50
CA LEU A 59 -4.79 4.28 0.60
C LEU A 59 -4.56 3.15 -0.40
N TYR A 60 -3.33 2.96 -0.86
CA TYR A 60 -2.98 1.89 -1.78
C TYR A 60 -2.80 0.54 -1.06
N TYR A 61 -2.04 0.53 0.04
CA TYR A 61 -1.65 -0.71 0.70
C TYR A 61 -2.69 -1.21 1.71
N ALA A 62 -3.72 -0.42 2.06
CA ALA A 62 -4.81 -0.83 2.95
C ALA A 62 -5.46 -2.14 2.53
N THR A 63 -5.79 -2.29 1.24
CA THR A 63 -6.45 -3.50 0.72
C THR A 63 -5.56 -4.73 0.82
N PHE A 64 -4.26 -4.60 0.53
CA PHE A 64 -3.29 -5.70 0.64
C PHE A 64 -3.04 -6.07 2.11
N SER A 65 -2.86 -5.08 2.98
CA SER A 65 -2.71 -5.29 4.43
C SER A 65 -3.93 -6.00 5.02
N LYS A 66 -5.14 -5.61 4.60
CA LYS A 66 -6.38 -6.27 5.00
C LYS A 66 -6.39 -7.74 4.56
N ARG A 67 -6.05 -8.04 3.31
CA ARG A 67 -5.97 -9.41 2.78
C ARG A 67 -4.94 -10.27 3.54
N VAL A 68 -3.76 -9.72 3.88
CA VAL A 68 -2.76 -10.43 4.69
C VAL A 68 -3.31 -10.78 6.07
N LYS A 69 -3.96 -9.83 6.75
CA LYS A 69 -4.58 -10.05 8.06
C LYS A 69 -5.73 -11.05 8.01
N GLU A 70 -6.55 -11.01 6.96
CA GLU A 70 -7.64 -11.98 6.76
C GLU A 70 -7.09 -13.41 6.60
N VAL A 71 -6.04 -13.61 5.79
CA VAL A 71 -5.38 -14.91 5.63
C VAL A 71 -4.77 -15.40 6.95
N LEU A 72 -4.11 -14.52 7.70
CA LEU A 72 -3.57 -14.88 9.03
C LEU A 72 -4.67 -15.34 9.98
N ASN A 73 -5.78 -14.59 10.06
CA ASN A 73 -6.91 -14.95 10.92
C ASN A 73 -7.53 -16.30 10.53
N GLN A 74 -7.66 -16.59 9.22
CA GLN A 74 -8.15 -17.89 8.74
C GLN A 74 -7.23 -19.03 9.18
N PHE A 75 -5.91 -18.83 9.11
CA PHE A 75 -4.92 -19.81 9.54
C PHE A 75 -4.94 -20.03 11.06
N GLU A 76 -4.97 -18.96 11.86
CA GLU A 76 -5.05 -19.04 13.33
C GLU A 76 -6.34 -19.71 13.82
N GLN A 77 -7.44 -19.56 13.07
CA GLN A 77 -8.71 -20.23 13.33
C GLN A 77 -8.77 -21.68 12.81
N GLY A 78 -7.69 -22.17 12.18
CA GLY A 78 -7.63 -23.51 11.59
C GLY A 78 -8.55 -23.70 10.39
N GLN A 79 -9.03 -22.62 9.76
CA GLN A 79 -9.92 -22.67 8.60
C GLN A 79 -9.17 -22.99 7.31
N ILE A 80 -7.87 -22.68 7.27
CA ILE A 80 -6.98 -22.98 6.15
C ILE A 80 -5.69 -23.62 6.67
N GLN A 81 -5.08 -24.47 5.85
CA GLN A 81 -3.84 -25.16 6.21
C GLN A 81 -2.61 -24.34 5.81
N GLY A 82 -1.44 -24.70 6.33
CA GLY A 82 -0.22 -23.93 6.11
C GLY A 82 0.19 -23.79 4.64
N ALA A 83 0.09 -24.85 3.83
CA ALA A 83 0.39 -24.79 2.40
C ALA A 83 -0.56 -23.84 1.64
N GLU A 84 -1.86 -23.87 1.97
CA GLU A 84 -2.85 -22.95 1.41
C GLU A 84 -2.58 -21.51 1.87
N THR A 85 -2.15 -21.32 3.12
CA THR A 85 -1.80 -20.02 3.70
C THR A 85 -0.65 -19.39 2.94
N LEU A 86 0.45 -20.13 2.73
CA LEU A 86 1.60 -19.66 1.95
C LEU A 86 1.20 -19.31 0.53
N LYS A 87 0.39 -20.14 -0.14
CA LYS A 87 -0.10 -19.86 -1.48
C LYS A 87 -0.92 -18.57 -1.56
N LYS A 88 -1.80 -18.32 -0.58
CA LYS A 88 -2.58 -17.08 -0.51
C LYS A 88 -1.70 -15.86 -0.28
N TYR A 89 -0.70 -15.96 0.60
CA TYR A 89 0.28 -14.91 0.79
C TYR A 89 1.07 -14.62 -0.48
N GLU A 90 1.58 -15.66 -1.15
CA GLU A 90 2.29 -15.53 -2.42
C GLU A 90 1.45 -14.78 -3.45
N GLN A 91 0.18 -15.16 -3.58
CA GLN A 91 -0.76 -14.50 -4.50
C GLN A 91 -0.97 -13.02 -4.15
N ILE A 92 -1.14 -12.66 -2.88
CA ILE A 92 -1.28 -11.26 -2.46
C ILE A 92 -0.06 -10.44 -2.87
N ILE A 93 1.15 -10.99 -2.68
CA ILE A 93 2.39 -10.30 -2.99
C ILE A 93 2.57 -10.16 -4.50
N ARG A 94 2.26 -11.21 -5.27
CA ARG A 94 2.28 -11.16 -6.74
C ARG A 94 1.26 -10.18 -7.29
N ASP A 95 0.04 -10.14 -6.74
CA ASP A 95 -0.97 -9.15 -7.11
C ASP A 95 -0.45 -7.73 -6.84
N MET A 96 0.23 -7.53 -5.71
CA MET A 96 0.83 -6.25 -5.34
C MET A 96 1.98 -5.86 -6.27
N GLN A 97 2.87 -6.81 -6.61
CA GLN A 97 3.94 -6.56 -7.59
C GLN A 97 3.40 -6.31 -8.99
N ALA A 98 2.34 -7.02 -9.41
CA ALA A 98 1.66 -6.79 -10.68
C ALA A 98 0.98 -5.42 -10.70
N SER A 99 0.35 -5.01 -9.58
CA SER A 99 -0.23 -3.68 -9.48
C SER A 99 0.83 -2.58 -9.48
N LEU A 100 2.02 -2.82 -8.89
CA LEU A 100 3.18 -1.92 -8.98
C LEU A 100 3.82 -1.91 -10.39
N GLY A 101 3.89 -3.07 -11.04
CA GLY A 101 4.38 -3.23 -12.41
C GLY A 101 3.43 -2.66 -13.46
N ALA A 102 2.16 -2.43 -13.13
CA ALA A 102 1.24 -1.72 -14.03
C ALA A 102 1.73 -0.28 -14.35
N HIS A 103 2.67 0.28 -13.58
CA HIS A 103 3.25 1.60 -13.86
C HIS A 103 4.37 1.53 -14.91
N THR A 104 4.95 0.37 -15.21
CA THR A 104 6.03 0.31 -16.23
C THR A 104 5.52 0.60 -17.63
N ASN A 105 4.19 0.61 -17.82
CA ASN A 105 3.51 1.07 -19.04
C ASN A 105 2.89 2.47 -18.90
N THR A 106 3.03 3.14 -17.76
CA THR A 106 2.56 4.51 -17.54
C THR A 106 3.75 5.44 -17.29
N SER A 107 3.65 6.71 -17.66
CA SER A 107 4.73 7.69 -17.43
C SER A 107 4.78 8.20 -15.97
N LEU A 108 4.25 7.43 -15.01
CA LEU A 108 4.03 7.86 -13.62
C LEU A 108 5.17 7.42 -12.69
N ASN A 109 5.64 8.35 -11.85
CA ASN A 109 6.49 8.01 -10.71
C ASN A 109 5.65 7.46 -9.53
N GLN A 110 6.31 6.92 -8.49
CA GLN A 110 5.64 6.31 -7.33
C GLN A 110 4.65 7.28 -6.63
N LYS A 111 5.00 8.56 -6.53
CA LYS A 111 4.16 9.55 -5.85
C LYS A 111 2.90 9.85 -6.67
N ALA A 112 3.08 10.08 -7.97
CA ALA A 112 2.00 10.28 -8.94
C ALA A 112 1.08 9.07 -9.02
N TYR A 113 1.62 7.85 -8.97
CA TYR A 113 0.79 6.64 -8.94
C TYR A 113 -0.04 6.53 -7.67
N GLY A 114 0.52 6.91 -6.51
CA GLY A 114 -0.27 6.96 -5.28
C GLY A 114 -1.44 7.94 -5.41
N ILE A 115 -1.23 9.12 -6.00
CA ILE A 115 -2.29 10.07 -6.32
C ILE A 115 -3.30 9.46 -7.30
N LEU A 116 -2.87 8.76 -8.35
CA LEU A 116 -3.76 8.08 -9.29
C LEU A 116 -4.72 7.14 -8.56
N LYS A 117 -4.22 6.34 -7.61
CA LYS A 117 -5.06 5.43 -6.82
C LYS A 117 -6.08 6.13 -5.95
N ILE A 118 -5.74 7.32 -5.44
CA ILE A 118 -6.72 8.18 -4.78
C ILE A 118 -7.80 8.57 -5.78
N LEU A 119 -7.45 9.00 -7.00
CA LEU A 119 -8.44 9.42 -8.00
C LEU A 119 -9.34 8.26 -8.46
N GLU A 120 -8.76 7.08 -8.72
CA GLU A 120 -9.48 5.86 -9.12
C GLU A 120 -10.50 5.42 -8.06
N ALA A 121 -10.23 5.63 -6.76
CA ALA A 121 -11.17 5.31 -5.69
C ALA A 121 -12.48 6.13 -5.76
N PHE A 122 -12.50 7.24 -6.49
CA PHE A 122 -13.65 8.13 -6.69
C PHE A 122 -14.16 8.09 -8.14
N GLN A 123 -13.68 7.14 -8.93
CA GLN A 123 -14.03 6.97 -10.32
C GLN A 123 -15.30 6.13 -10.47
N ASN A 124 -16.22 6.59 -11.32
CA ASN A 124 -17.41 5.81 -11.69
C ASN A 124 -17.21 5.03 -13.00
N GLU A 125 -16.43 5.58 -13.93
CA GLU A 125 -16.15 5.03 -15.27
C GLU A 125 -14.68 5.28 -15.66
N ASP A 126 -14.12 4.42 -16.50
CA ASP A 126 -12.74 4.53 -17.00
C ASP A 126 -12.47 5.91 -17.62
N ASN A 127 -11.58 6.69 -17.00
CA ASN A 127 -11.27 8.06 -17.36
C ASN A 127 -9.79 8.17 -17.68
N ILE A 128 -9.51 8.34 -18.97
CA ILE A 128 -8.17 8.39 -19.56
C ILE A 128 -7.36 9.59 -19.02
N GLN A 129 -8.01 10.61 -18.45
CA GLN A 129 -7.37 11.81 -17.91
C GLN A 129 -6.88 11.65 -16.46
N LEU A 130 -7.16 10.52 -15.78
CA LEU A 130 -6.74 10.31 -14.40
C LEU A 130 -5.22 10.30 -14.25
N GLU A 131 -4.51 9.60 -15.15
CA GLU A 131 -3.05 9.52 -15.10
C GLU A 131 -2.42 10.89 -15.30
N ALA A 132 -2.86 11.64 -16.32
CA ALA A 132 -2.38 12.99 -16.58
C ALA A 132 -2.67 13.95 -15.41
N THR A 133 -3.82 13.79 -14.76
CA THR A 133 -4.17 14.61 -13.59
C THR A 133 -3.31 14.25 -12.38
N ALA A 134 -3.04 12.96 -12.17
CA ALA A 134 -2.15 12.51 -11.11
C ALA A 134 -0.72 13.04 -11.28
N GLN A 135 -0.21 13.09 -12.52
CA GLN A 135 1.07 13.75 -12.84
C GLN A 135 1.04 15.24 -12.55
N ALA A 136 -0.04 15.93 -12.94
CA ALA A 136 -0.16 17.36 -12.69
C ALA A 136 -0.17 17.69 -11.19
N ILE A 137 -0.85 16.86 -10.39
CA ILE A 137 -0.87 16.99 -8.92
C ILE A 137 0.52 16.69 -8.33
N ASP A 138 1.21 15.64 -8.79
CA ASP A 138 2.56 15.32 -8.34
C ASP A 138 3.55 16.45 -8.65
N ALA A 139 3.49 16.99 -9.86
CA ALA A 139 4.31 18.13 -10.27
C ALA A 139 4.02 19.37 -9.41
N LEU A 140 2.74 19.61 -9.08
CA LEU A 140 2.32 20.72 -8.22
C LEU A 140 2.95 20.63 -6.83
N TYR A 141 2.84 19.49 -6.16
CA TYR A 141 3.44 19.33 -4.83
C TYR A 141 4.96 19.33 -4.88
N THR A 142 5.58 18.80 -5.94
CA THR A 142 7.04 18.84 -6.11
C THR A 142 7.57 20.26 -6.25
N SER A 143 6.83 21.16 -6.91
CA SER A 143 7.29 22.54 -7.15
C SER A 143 6.86 23.52 -6.04
N GLU A 144 5.65 23.39 -5.52
CA GLU A 144 5.03 24.39 -4.64
C GLU A 144 4.99 24.00 -3.16
N ALA A 145 5.43 22.79 -2.79
CA ALA A 145 5.46 22.30 -1.41
C ALA A 145 6.90 22.23 -0.84
N PRO A 146 7.48 23.34 -0.33
CA PRO A 146 8.78 23.33 0.33
C PRO A 146 8.71 22.64 1.70
N SER A 147 9.86 22.25 2.27
CA SER A 147 9.90 21.61 3.60
C SER A 147 9.13 22.40 4.67
N GLY A 148 8.22 21.71 5.37
CA GLY A 148 7.36 22.33 6.39
C GLY A 148 6.16 23.10 5.83
N TRP A 149 5.83 22.96 4.55
CA TRP A 149 4.63 23.56 3.93
C TRP A 149 3.34 23.22 4.68
N GLN A 150 3.26 22.04 5.31
CA GLN A 150 2.13 21.57 6.10
C GLN A 150 1.81 22.46 7.33
N LEU A 151 2.78 23.26 7.79
CA LEU A 151 2.58 24.21 8.89
C LEU A 151 1.99 25.55 8.40
N LYS A 152 2.03 25.81 7.09
CA LYS A 152 1.55 27.06 6.48
C LYS A 152 0.11 26.89 6.02
N GLU A 153 -0.86 27.25 6.86
CA GLU A 153 -2.28 27.06 6.59
C GLU A 153 -2.74 27.72 5.27
N GLN A 154 -2.19 28.88 4.93
CA GLN A 154 -2.51 29.57 3.67
C GLN A 154 -2.03 28.79 2.45
N LEU A 155 -0.82 28.23 2.50
CA LEU A 155 -0.25 27.41 1.43
C LEU A 155 -1.03 26.10 1.25
N ARG A 156 -1.41 25.46 2.37
CA ARG A 156 -2.31 24.28 2.37
C ARG A 156 -3.64 24.56 1.69
N LYS A 157 -4.26 25.71 1.96
CA LYS A 157 -5.50 26.12 1.31
C LYS A 157 -5.30 26.36 -0.20
N GLN A 158 -4.18 26.97 -0.59
CA GLN A 158 -3.84 27.20 -2.00
C GLN A 158 -3.64 25.89 -2.77
N LEU A 159 -2.82 24.97 -2.24
CA LEU A 159 -2.57 23.66 -2.84
C LEU A 159 -3.85 22.85 -2.97
N ARG A 160 -4.70 22.80 -1.93
CA ARG A 160 -6.01 22.14 -2.02
C ARG A 160 -6.92 22.76 -3.07
N GLN A 161 -6.90 24.09 -3.23
CA GLN A 161 -7.70 24.78 -4.25
C GLN A 161 -7.20 24.48 -5.68
N GLN A 162 -5.89 24.37 -5.88
CA GLN A 162 -5.30 23.98 -7.17
C GLN A 162 -5.63 22.52 -7.48
N VAL A 163 -5.47 21.59 -6.53
CA VAL A 163 -5.89 20.18 -6.68
C VAL A 163 -7.36 20.10 -7.02
N ARG A 164 -8.21 20.86 -6.32
CA ARG A 164 -9.66 20.94 -6.59
C ARG A 164 -9.93 21.34 -8.04
N THR A 165 -9.19 22.30 -8.59
CA THR A 165 -9.35 22.77 -9.97
C THR A 165 -8.95 21.70 -10.99
N LEU A 166 -7.88 20.95 -10.72
CA LEU A 166 -7.42 19.85 -11.56
C LEU A 166 -8.45 18.71 -11.61
N VAL A 167 -8.99 18.36 -10.44
CA VAL A 167 -9.92 17.25 -10.27
C VAL A 167 -11.33 17.57 -10.76
N PHE A 168 -11.77 18.83 -10.66
CA PHE A 168 -13.11 19.26 -11.07
C PHE A 168 -13.43 18.89 -12.54
N LYS A 169 -12.41 18.89 -13.41
CA LYS A 169 -12.56 18.57 -14.83
C LYS A 169 -12.82 17.08 -15.12
N LEU A 170 -12.64 16.21 -14.13
CA LEU A 170 -12.71 14.75 -14.31
C LEU A 170 -14.10 14.14 -14.10
N GLY A 171 -15.07 14.91 -13.59
CA GLY A 171 -16.43 14.42 -13.38
C GLY A 171 -16.55 13.27 -12.34
N LEU A 172 -15.59 13.15 -11.42
CA LEU A 172 -15.54 12.08 -10.42
C LEU A 172 -16.68 12.19 -9.40
N SER A 173 -17.12 11.05 -8.84
CA SER A 173 -18.07 11.06 -7.72
C SER A 173 -17.40 11.62 -6.48
N ASN A 174 -18.14 12.35 -5.65
CA ASN A 174 -17.63 12.94 -4.41
C ASN A 174 -16.28 13.68 -4.55
N TRP A 175 -16.04 14.31 -5.71
CA TRP A 175 -14.78 15.00 -6.02
C TRP A 175 -14.35 16.08 -5.02
N LYS A 176 -15.28 16.53 -4.18
CA LYS A 176 -15.03 17.51 -3.10
C LYS A 176 -14.11 16.96 -2.01
N ASP A 177 -14.06 15.64 -1.82
CA ASP A 177 -13.25 14.98 -0.79
C ASP A 177 -11.83 14.68 -1.28
N ILE A 178 -11.63 14.62 -2.61
CA ILE A 178 -10.35 14.31 -3.24
C ILE A 178 -9.24 15.28 -2.80
N PRO A 179 -9.42 16.63 -2.77
CA PRO A 179 -8.36 17.53 -2.31
C PRO A 179 -7.90 17.26 -0.87
N ALA A 180 -8.79 16.81 0.01
CA ALA A 180 -8.43 16.46 1.38
C ALA A 180 -7.64 15.15 1.42
N LYS A 181 -8.06 14.13 0.67
CA LYS A 181 -7.35 12.85 0.56
C LYS A 181 -5.96 13.01 -0.08
N VAL A 182 -5.85 13.85 -1.10
CA VAL A 182 -4.58 14.21 -1.72
C VAL A 182 -3.69 14.99 -0.76
N GLU A 183 -4.23 15.91 0.05
CA GLU A 183 -3.45 16.60 1.08
C GLU A 183 -2.93 15.62 2.16
N GLU A 184 -3.77 14.72 2.66
CA GLU A 184 -3.38 13.67 3.62
C GLU A 184 -2.22 12.83 3.10
N TYR A 185 -2.27 12.45 1.82
CA TYR A 185 -1.19 11.76 1.14
C TYR A 185 0.05 12.66 1.00
N ALA A 186 -0.13 13.88 0.50
CA ALA A 186 0.97 14.78 0.23
C ALA A 186 1.80 15.11 1.49
N ILE A 187 1.16 15.26 2.66
CA ILE A 187 1.85 15.52 3.94
C ILE A 187 2.89 14.43 4.27
N LYS A 188 2.67 13.19 3.83
CA LYS A 188 3.59 12.06 4.06
C LYS A 188 4.68 11.95 2.99
N HIS A 189 4.49 12.55 1.82
CA HIS A 189 5.30 12.28 0.63
C HIS A 189 6.04 13.48 0.01
N TYR A 190 5.74 14.73 0.40
CA TYR A 190 6.41 15.95 -0.06
C TYR A 190 6.81 16.83 1.12
#